data_AF-A0A4P7LFF6-F1
#
_entry.id   AF-A0A4P7LFF6-F1
#
_cell.length_a   1.000
_cell.length_b   1.000
_cell.length_c   1.000
_cell.angle_alpha   90.00
_cell.angle_beta   90.00
_cell.angle_gamma   90.00
#
_symmetry.space_group_name_H-M   'P 1'
#
loop_
_entity.id
_entity.type
_entity.pdbx_description
1 polymer ?
#
loop_
_entity_poly.entity_id
_entity_poly.type
_entity_poly.pdbx_seq_one_letter_code
_entity_poly.pdbx_strand_id
1 'polypeptide(L)'
;MAGMKSAVPTMPPLAPPSPVTSAPVTTPPNATPACERCLELAADPRRREPPACLALRNTAPLVSQSAAGVPFSMLTFACRDCGTVWRLYDRANELFVSWVPERPLVR
;
A
#
# COMPACT_ATOMS: atom_id res chain seq x y z
N MET A 1 57.11 -0.35 36.77
CA MET A 1 57.10 -0.65 35.32
C MET A 1 56.03 0.21 34.66
N ALA A 2 56.46 1.03 33.69
CA ALA A 2 55.72 1.82 32.70
C ALA A 2 54.33 2.41 33.06
N GLY A 3 54.31 3.69 33.43
CA GLY A 3 53.23 4.59 33.05
C GLY A 3 53.47 5.16 31.65
N MET A 4 52.43 5.26 30.82
CA MET A 4 52.47 6.08 29.61
C MET A 4 51.06 6.52 29.12
N LYS A 5 50.88 7.86 29.13
CA LYS A 5 50.31 8.78 28.12
C LYS A 5 48.84 8.71 27.66
N SER A 6 48.21 9.90 27.72
CA SER A 6 47.56 10.67 26.64
C SER A 6 46.55 9.96 25.71
N ALA A 7 45.42 10.54 25.32
CA ALA A 7 44.95 11.92 25.34
C ALA A 7 43.42 11.92 25.23
N VAL A 8 42.80 12.94 25.82
CA VAL A 8 41.38 13.30 25.67
C VAL A 8 41.23 14.11 24.37
N PRO A 9 40.33 13.74 23.44
CA PRO A 9 39.86 14.69 22.44
C PRO A 9 38.73 15.54 23.03
N THR A 10 39.05 16.82 23.24
CA THR A 10 38.11 17.92 23.48
C THR A 10 37.13 18.02 22.30
N MET A 11 35.83 17.79 22.53
CA MET A 11 34.78 18.18 21.59
C MET A 11 34.22 19.56 21.95
N PRO A 12 34.00 20.45 20.97
CA PRO A 12 33.44 21.79 21.20
C PRO A 12 31.94 21.71 21.57
N PRO A 13 31.42 22.62 22.41
CA PRO A 13 29.98 22.74 22.64
C PRO A 13 29.33 23.67 21.61
N LEU A 14 28.00 23.59 21.52
CA LEU A 14 27.03 24.54 20.94
C LEU A 14 26.44 24.18 19.57
N ALA A 15 25.29 23.50 19.61
CA ALA A 15 24.12 23.96 18.87
C ALA A 15 22.84 23.60 19.67
N PRO A 16 21.88 24.51 19.84
CA PRO A 16 20.61 24.22 20.50
C PRO A 16 19.78 23.21 19.67
N PRO A 17 18.94 22.36 20.28
CA PRO A 17 17.98 21.58 19.54
C PRO A 17 16.91 22.53 18.98
N SER A 18 17.01 22.82 17.68
CA SER A 18 15.87 23.37 16.94
C SER A 18 14.66 22.45 17.14
N PRO A 19 13.45 22.98 17.35
CA PRO A 19 12.26 22.15 17.43
C PRO A 19 12.14 21.37 16.13
N VAL A 20 12.04 20.05 16.25
CA VAL A 20 11.67 19.16 15.16
C VAL A 20 10.26 19.57 14.74
N THR A 21 10.16 20.52 13.82
CA THR A 21 8.94 20.77 13.08
C THR A 21 8.66 19.47 12.36
N SER A 22 7.65 18.75 12.82
CA SER A 22 7.07 17.59 12.16
C SER A 22 6.90 17.94 10.69
N ALA A 23 7.77 17.40 9.84
CA ALA A 23 7.61 17.55 8.41
C ALA A 23 6.23 16.96 8.06
N PRO A 24 5.37 17.70 7.33
CA PRO A 24 4.15 17.10 6.83
C PRO A 24 4.57 15.92 5.97
N VAL A 25 4.09 14.74 6.34
CA VAL A 25 4.24 13.54 5.52
C VAL A 25 3.66 13.88 4.17
N THR A 26 4.52 14.09 3.18
CA THR A 26 4.12 14.45 1.83
C THR A 26 3.28 13.30 1.31
N THR A 27 1.96 13.46 1.36
CA THR A 27 1.01 12.54 0.75
C THR A 27 1.44 12.41 -0.71
N PRO A 28 1.72 11.21 -1.22
CA PRO A 28 2.09 11.07 -2.62
C PRO A 28 0.96 11.68 -3.46
N PRO A 29 1.28 12.54 -4.44
CA PRO A 29 0.30 13.40 -5.14
C PRO A 29 -0.72 12.64 -6.01
N ASN A 30 -0.80 11.31 -5.87
CA ASN A 30 -1.70 10.43 -6.61
C ASN A 30 -2.38 9.40 -5.70
N ALA A 31 -2.50 9.71 -4.41
CA ALA A 31 -3.24 8.87 -3.50
C ALA A 31 -4.69 9.36 -3.44
N THR A 32 -5.61 8.44 -3.74
CA THR A 32 -7.05 8.76 -3.76
C THR A 32 -7.57 8.57 -2.34
N PRO A 33 -8.26 9.55 -1.73
CA PRO A 33 -8.87 9.34 -0.41
C PRO A 33 -9.88 8.20 -0.49
N ALA A 34 -9.63 7.13 0.26
CA ALA A 34 -10.44 5.92 0.22
C ALA A 34 -11.53 5.97 1.30
N CYS A 35 -12.74 5.53 0.97
CA CYS A 35 -13.78 5.34 1.98
C CYS A 35 -13.42 4.19 2.93
N GLU A 36 -14.04 4.15 4.11
CA GLU A 36 -13.80 3.12 5.13
C GLU A 36 -13.90 1.69 4.57
N ARG A 37 -14.88 1.42 3.71
CA ARG A 37 -15.10 0.11 3.08
C ARG A 37 -13.94 -0.30 2.16
N CYS A 38 -13.32 0.65 1.46
CA CYS A 38 -12.12 0.38 0.65
C CYS A 38 -10.90 0.17 1.53
N LEU A 39 -10.79 0.86 2.66
CA LEU A 39 -9.71 0.66 3.63
C LEU A 39 -9.83 -0.69 4.34
N GLU A 40 -11.03 -1.13 4.67
CA GLU A 40 -11.32 -2.47 5.21
C GLU A 40 -10.96 -3.55 4.19
N LEU A 41 -11.32 -3.37 2.92
CA LEU A 41 -10.92 -4.29 1.85
C LEU A 41 -9.39 -4.36 1.69
N ALA A 42 -8.70 -3.22 1.83
CA ALA A 42 -7.24 -3.20 1.83
C ALA A 42 -6.63 -3.92 3.04
N ALA A 43 -7.30 -3.88 4.19
CA ALA A 43 -6.89 -4.61 5.39
C ALA A 43 -7.10 -6.13 5.27
N ASP A 44 -8.10 -6.56 4.48
CA ASP A 44 -8.37 -7.97 4.21
C ASP A 44 -8.55 -8.26 2.70
N PRO A 45 -7.46 -8.25 1.92
CA PRO A 45 -7.51 -8.29 0.45
C PRO A 45 -7.79 -9.69 -0.12
N ARG A 46 -8.11 -10.69 0.72
CA ARG A 46 -8.34 -12.09 0.33
C ARG A 46 -9.81 -12.50 0.34
N ARG A 47 -10.72 -11.57 0.64
CA ARG A 47 -12.18 -11.83 0.65
C ARG A 47 -12.68 -12.17 -0.75
N ARG A 48 -13.54 -13.18 -0.87
CA ARG A 48 -14.16 -13.56 -2.15
C ARG A 48 -15.31 -12.64 -2.53
N GLU A 49 -16.04 -12.13 -1.56
CA GLU A 49 -17.21 -11.30 -1.79
C GLU A 49 -16.79 -9.82 -1.97
N PRO A 50 -17.17 -9.17 -3.08
CA PRO A 50 -16.91 -7.75 -3.26
C PRO A 50 -17.75 -6.92 -2.28
N PRO A 51 -17.18 -5.89 -1.61
CA PRO A 51 -17.97 -4.96 -0.83
C PRO A 51 -19.09 -4.33 -1.66
N ALA A 52 -20.26 -4.09 -1.07
CA ALA A 52 -21.45 -3.60 -1.80
C ALA A 52 -21.28 -2.20 -2.46
N CYS A 53 -20.25 -1.44 -2.11
CA CYS A 53 -19.87 -0.19 -2.80
C CYS A 53 -19.19 -0.43 -4.15
N LEU A 54 -18.59 -1.60 -4.37
CA LEU A 54 -17.88 -1.92 -5.59
C LEU A 54 -18.86 -2.31 -6.70
N ALA A 55 -18.83 -1.55 -7.78
CA ALA A 55 -19.54 -1.86 -9.02
C ALA A 55 -18.55 -2.45 -10.03
N LEU A 56 -18.91 -3.56 -10.66
CA LEU A 56 -18.12 -4.16 -11.73
C LEU A 56 -18.07 -3.21 -12.94
N ARG A 57 -16.86 -2.87 -13.43
CA ARG A 57 -16.68 -1.99 -14.59
C ARG A 57 -16.70 -2.72 -15.93
N ASN A 58 -16.20 -3.96 -15.96
CA ASN A 58 -16.18 -4.81 -17.15
C ASN A 58 -16.92 -6.10 -16.86
N THR A 59 -17.88 -6.45 -17.72
CA THR A 59 -18.70 -7.66 -17.57
C THR A 59 -17.99 -8.93 -18.05
N ALA A 60 -16.95 -8.79 -18.87
CA ALA A 60 -16.13 -9.92 -19.31
C ALA A 60 -14.86 -10.01 -18.44
N PRO A 61 -14.60 -11.15 -17.77
CA PRO A 61 -13.33 -11.38 -17.10
C PRO A 61 -12.19 -11.41 -18.11
N LEU A 62 -11.11 -10.70 -17.82
CA LEU A 62 -9.89 -10.83 -18.61
C LEU A 62 -9.13 -12.05 -18.12
N VAL A 63 -8.95 -13.04 -18.99
CA VAL A 63 -8.18 -14.25 -18.69
C VAL A 63 -6.78 -14.10 -19.27
N SER A 64 -5.76 -14.31 -18.45
CA SER A 64 -4.36 -14.22 -18.85
C SER A 64 -3.49 -15.22 -18.08
N GLN A 65 -2.20 -15.26 -18.37
CA GLN A 65 -1.23 -16.12 -17.68
C GLN A 65 -0.12 -15.25 -17.06
N SER A 66 0.28 -15.58 -15.84
CA SER A 66 1.42 -14.95 -15.18
C SER A 66 2.74 -15.36 -15.84
N ALA A 67 3.84 -14.68 -15.49
CA ALA A 67 5.18 -15.03 -15.99
C ALA A 67 5.61 -16.47 -15.67
N ALA A 68 5.03 -17.09 -14.63
CA ALA A 68 5.26 -18.47 -14.26
C ALA A 68 4.31 -19.46 -14.98
N GLY A 69 3.51 -19.01 -15.95
CA GLY A 69 2.54 -19.84 -16.69
C GLY A 69 1.26 -20.16 -15.93
N VAL A 70 1.05 -19.60 -14.72
CA VAL A 70 -0.18 -19.83 -13.95
C VAL A 70 -1.31 -18.98 -14.54
N PRO A 71 -2.44 -19.58 -14.97
CA PRO A 71 -3.58 -18.84 -15.49
C PRO A 71 -4.30 -18.09 -14.37
N PHE A 72 -4.79 -16.91 -14.70
CA PHE A 72 -5.59 -16.08 -13.81
C PHE A 72 -6.69 -15.34 -14.55
N SER A 73 -7.79 -15.12 -13.86
CA SER A 73 -8.89 -14.24 -14.27
C SER A 73 -8.75 -12.91 -13.53
N MET A 74 -8.99 -11.81 -14.23
CA MET A 74 -8.97 -10.46 -13.68
C MET A 74 -10.29 -9.76 -13.96
N LEU A 75 -10.90 -9.23 -12.90
CA LEU A 75 -12.07 -8.37 -12.95
C LEU A 75 -11.71 -6.99 -12.42
N THR A 76 -12.32 -5.95 -13.00
CA THR A 76 -12.11 -4.56 -12.56
C THR A 76 -13.39 -4.01 -11.96
N PHE A 77 -13.27 -3.44 -10.77
CA PHE A 77 -14.35 -2.82 -10.02
C PHE A 77 -14.03 -1.35 -9.76
N ALA A 78 -15.06 -0.52 -9.63
CA ALA A 78 -14.94 0.84 -9.15
C ALA A 78 -15.87 1.04 -7.96
N CYS A 79 -15.35 1.63 -6.89
CA CYS A 79 -16.15 2.03 -5.74
C CYS A 79 -17.07 3.20 -6.16
N ARG A 80 -18.38 3.06 -5.94
CA ARG A 80 -19.35 4.13 -6.20
C ARG A 80 -19.23 5.31 -5.22
N ASP A 81 -18.67 5.06 -4.04
CA ASP A 81 -18.60 6.06 -2.96
C ASP A 81 -17.36 6.97 -3.13
N CYS A 82 -16.17 6.40 -3.34
CA CYS A 82 -14.91 7.16 -3.43
C CYS A 82 -14.21 7.08 -4.81
N GLY A 83 -14.78 6.37 -5.78
CA GLY A 83 -14.19 6.23 -7.12
C GLY A 83 -12.92 5.38 -7.19
N THR A 84 -12.50 4.74 -6.10
CA THR A 84 -11.32 3.86 -6.10
C THR A 84 -11.54 2.69 -7.05
N VAL A 85 -10.58 2.47 -7.94
CA VAL A 85 -10.57 1.33 -8.86
C VAL A 85 -9.81 0.17 -8.22
N TRP A 86 -10.42 -1.02 -8.29
CA TRP A 86 -9.91 -2.27 -7.74
C TRP A 86 -9.80 -3.31 -8.83
N ARG A 87 -8.75 -4.12 -8.76
CA ARG A 87 -8.57 -5.32 -9.58
C ARG A 87 -8.68 -6.54 -8.68
N LEU A 88 -9.57 -7.44 -9.05
CA LEU A 88 -9.71 -8.76 -8.44
C LEU A 88 -8.99 -9.77 -9.30
N TYR A 89 -7.99 -10.43 -8.73
CA TYR A 89 -7.28 -11.55 -9.36
C TYR A 89 -7.75 -12.86 -8.75
N ASP A 90 -8.17 -13.78 -9.62
CA ASP A 90 -8.47 -15.17 -9.28
C ASP A 90 -7.47 -16.06 -10.01
N ARG A 91 -6.54 -16.67 -9.28
CA ARG A 91 -5.46 -17.51 -9.84
C ARG A 91 -5.80 -18.97 -9.62
N ALA A 92 -5.66 -19.79 -10.65
CA ALA A 92 -6.07 -21.20 -10.58
C ALA A 92 -5.32 -22.03 -9.52
N ASN A 93 -4.12 -21.61 -9.13
CA ASN A 93 -3.31 -22.30 -8.12
C ASN A 93 -3.41 -21.67 -6.72
N GLU A 94 -4.24 -20.65 -6.52
CA GLU A 94 -4.44 -20.02 -5.22
C GLU A 94 -5.83 -20.35 -4.66
N LEU A 95 -5.88 -20.66 -3.36
CA LEU A 95 -7.14 -20.93 -2.65
C LEU A 95 -7.96 -19.66 -2.41
N PHE A 96 -7.31 -18.49 -2.54
CA PHE A 96 -7.87 -17.18 -2.27
C PHE A 96 -7.78 -16.31 -3.51
N VAL A 97 -8.71 -15.36 -3.60
CA VAL A 97 -8.60 -14.26 -4.55
C VAL A 97 -7.70 -13.16 -3.99
N SER A 98 -7.28 -12.23 -4.84
CA SER A 98 -6.48 -11.08 -4.43
C SER A 98 -7.07 -9.78 -4.96
N TRP A 99 -7.45 -8.89 -4.03
CA TRP A 99 -7.86 -7.53 -4.32
C TRP A 99 -6.65 -6.60 -4.31
N VAL A 100 -6.46 -5.85 -5.39
CA VAL A 100 -5.37 -4.88 -5.53
C VAL A 100 -5.95 -3.55 -6.00
N PRO A 101 -5.76 -2.45 -5.26
CA PRO A 101 -6.22 -1.14 -5.72
C PRO A 101 -5.31 -0.67 -6.86
N GLU A 102 -5.88 -0.01 -7.87
CA GLU A 102 -5.13 0.52 -9.01
C GLU A 102 -4.13 1.61 -8.59
N ARG A 103 -4.45 2.32 -7.51
CA ARG A 103 -3.58 3.34 -6.89
C ARG A 103 -3.46 3.08 -5.39
N PRO A 104 -2.34 3.45 -4.75
CA PRO A 104 -2.21 3.40 -3.31
C PRO A 104 -3.34 4.16 -2.62
N LEU A 105 -3.95 3.55 -1.61
CA LEU A 105 -4.99 4.18 -0.82
C LEU A 105 -4.36 5.05 0.26
N VAL A 106 -4.93 6.24 0.46
CA VAL A 106 -4.67 7.07 1.63
C VAL A 106 -5.96 7.26 2.41
N ARG A 107 -5.80 7.41 3.72
CA ARG A 107 -6.86 7.86 4.62
C ARG A 107 -7.05 9.36 4.49
#